data_AF-A0A160VG87-F1
#
_entry.id   AF-A0A160VG87-F1
#
_cell.length_a   1.000
_cell.length_b   1.000
_cell.length_c   1.000
_cell.angle_alpha   90.00
_cell.angle_beta   90.00
_cell.angle_gamma   90.00
#
_symmetry.space_group_name_H-M   'P 1'
#
loop_
_entity.id
_entity.type
_entity.pdbx_description
1 polymer ?
#
loop_
_entity_poly.entity_id
_entity_poly.type
_entity_poly.pdbx_seq_one_letter_code
_entity_poly.pdbx_strand_id
1 'polypeptide(L)'
;MPDQNAGAMITGNNISTTVPLLDPSRFNMQHNFSMSTISLGGQAMNVAAYTNMMTYELNPNLHLGTNFSLIQPTGMMGPGNYGLNKTQFLYDANLQYRPSENTLIEFNMSNRPYYNRYNRHRLEYHPFYNNYYMERNP
;
A
#
# COMPACT_ATOMS: atom_id res chain seq x y z
N MET A 1 16.95 -17.44 -49.60
CA MET A 1 16.46 -16.41 -48.65
C MET A 1 15.16 -16.94 -48.06
N PRO A 2 14.97 -16.92 -46.72
CA PRO A 2 14.03 -17.80 -46.03
C PRO A 2 12.62 -17.22 -45.95
N ASP A 3 11.65 -18.12 -46.09
CA ASP A 3 10.21 -17.98 -45.87
C ASP A 3 9.93 -17.82 -44.37
N GLN A 4 9.38 -16.68 -43.96
CA GLN A 4 8.98 -16.43 -42.57
C GLN A 4 7.48 -16.67 -42.41
N ASN A 5 7.20 -17.91 -42.03
CA ASN A 5 5.89 -18.43 -41.64
C ASN A 5 5.31 -17.54 -40.52
N ALA A 6 4.24 -16.79 -40.81
CA ALA A 6 3.54 -15.98 -39.82
C ALA A 6 2.88 -16.92 -38.80
N GLY A 7 3.43 -16.93 -37.58
CA GLY A 7 2.94 -17.71 -36.46
C GLY A 7 1.44 -17.48 -36.23
N ALA A 8 0.71 -18.58 -36.10
CA ALA A 8 -0.72 -18.60 -35.84
C ALA A 8 -1.10 -17.70 -34.65
N MET A 9 -2.07 -16.82 -34.88
CA MET A 9 -2.75 -16.07 -33.83
C MET A 9 -3.54 -17.05 -32.95
N ILE A 10 -3.04 -17.33 -31.75
CA ILE A 10 -3.84 -18.01 -30.72
C ILE A 10 -4.82 -16.98 -30.17
N THR A 11 -6.04 -16.96 -30.71
CA THR A 11 -7.18 -16.33 -30.04
C THR A 11 -7.50 -17.18 -28.81
N GLY A 12 -6.88 -16.84 -27.69
CA GLY A 12 -7.28 -17.37 -26.40
C GLY A 12 -8.67 -16.85 -26.07
N ASN A 13 -9.67 -17.73 -26.11
CA ASN A 13 -10.94 -17.48 -25.45
C ASN A 13 -10.66 -17.33 -23.95
N ASN A 14 -10.45 -16.09 -23.51
CA ASN A 14 -10.37 -15.73 -22.10
C ASN A 14 -11.80 -15.86 -21.55
N ILE A 15 -12.20 -17.07 -21.18
CA ILE A 15 -13.27 -17.23 -20.20
C ILE A 15 -12.66 -16.74 -18.89
N SER A 16 -12.70 -15.43 -18.67
CA SER A 16 -12.44 -14.80 -17.38
C SER A 16 -13.54 -15.24 -16.44
N THR A 17 -13.44 -16.45 -15.91
CA THR A 17 -14.13 -16.81 -14.68
C THR A 17 -13.52 -15.94 -13.60
N THR A 18 -14.10 -14.76 -13.38
CA THR A 18 -13.85 -13.95 -12.20
C THR A 18 -14.07 -14.86 -11.00
N VAL A 19 -12.98 -15.32 -10.38
CA VAL A 19 -13.05 -16.03 -9.11
C VAL A 19 -13.71 -15.03 -8.16
N PRO A 20 -14.87 -15.33 -7.55
CA PRO A 20 -15.62 -14.37 -6.74
C PRO A 20 -14.84 -13.84 -5.52
N LEU A 21 -13.66 -14.43 -5.24
CA LEU A 21 -12.72 -13.98 -4.22
C LEU A 21 -11.85 -12.78 -4.64
N LEU A 22 -11.77 -12.43 -5.93
CA LEU A 22 -10.94 -11.35 -6.49
C LEU A 22 -11.80 -10.41 -7.34
N ASP A 23 -12.80 -9.78 -6.72
CA ASP A 23 -13.65 -8.76 -7.33
C ASP A 23 -12.91 -7.41 -7.32
N PRO A 24 -12.47 -6.87 -8.47
CA PRO A 24 -11.72 -5.62 -8.52
C PRO A 24 -12.53 -4.41 -8.04
N SER A 25 -13.87 -4.50 -7.99
CA SER A 25 -14.69 -3.42 -7.41
C SER A 25 -14.52 -3.26 -5.90
N ARG A 26 -14.04 -4.33 -5.23
CA ARG A 26 -13.75 -4.38 -3.79
C ARG A 26 -12.29 -4.06 -3.47
N PHE A 27 -11.49 -3.80 -4.50
CA PHE A 27 -10.08 -3.42 -4.39
C PHE A 27 -9.91 -1.93 -4.63
N ASN A 28 -9.23 -1.26 -3.72
CA ASN A 28 -8.85 0.14 -3.86
C ASN A 28 -7.35 0.28 -3.66
N MET A 29 -6.70 1.01 -4.56
CA MET A 29 -5.27 1.25 -4.54
C MET A 29 -5.00 2.75 -4.68
N GLN A 30 -4.25 3.31 -3.74
CA GLN A 30 -3.86 4.71 -3.72
C GLN A 30 -2.34 4.82 -3.77
N HIS A 31 -1.85 5.68 -4.64
CA HIS A 31 -0.42 5.90 -4.87
C HIS A 31 -0.07 7.33 -4.46
N ASN A 32 1.02 7.48 -3.71
CA ASN A 32 1.52 8.78 -3.29
C ASN A 32 3.03 8.85 -3.55
N PHE A 33 3.47 9.97 -4.12
CA PHE A 33 4.88 10.28 -4.35
C PHE A 33 5.19 11.59 -3.64
N SER A 34 6.18 11.58 -2.76
CA SER A 34 6.64 12.76 -2.04
C SER A 34 8.14 12.93 -2.16
N MET A 35 8.59 14.17 -2.12
CA MET A 35 10.01 14.51 -2.09
C MET A 35 10.24 15.63 -1.08
N SER A 36 11.24 15.45 -0.23
CA SER A 36 11.61 16.40 0.82
C SER A 36 13.09 16.74 0.70
N THR A 37 13.42 17.99 0.93
CA THR A 37 14.80 18.49 0.92
C THR A 37 15.11 19.09 2.29
N ILE A 38 16.20 18.65 2.90
CA ILE A 38 16.71 19.20 4.16
C ILE A 38 18.03 19.89 3.85
N SER A 39 18.15 21.17 4.20
CA SER A 39 19.38 21.95 4.05
C SER A 39 19.97 22.25 5.42
N LEU A 40 21.24 21.88 5.64
CA LEU A 40 21.96 22.14 6.88
C LEU A 40 23.42 22.49 6.57
N GLY A 41 23.91 23.64 7.07
CA GLY A 41 25.32 24.01 6.96
C GLY A 41 25.87 24.10 5.53
N GLY A 42 25.03 24.47 4.56
CA GLY A 42 25.41 24.53 3.14
C GLY A 42 25.36 23.20 2.39
N GLN A 43 24.95 22.10 3.04
CA GLN A 43 24.69 20.81 2.42
C GLN A 43 23.18 20.57 2.32
N ALA A 44 22.72 20.09 1.16
CA ALA A 44 21.33 19.71 0.94
C ALA A 44 21.21 18.18 0.78
N MET A 45 20.30 17.58 1.54
CA MET A 45 19.93 16.18 1.41
C MET A 45 18.50 16.08 0.88
N ASN A 46 18.35 15.40 -0.25
CA ASN A 46 17.04 15.13 -0.85
C ASN A 46 16.61 13.69 -0.50
N VAL A 47 15.33 13.52 -0.18
CA VAL A 47 14.72 12.22 0.09
C VAL A 47 13.42 12.16 -0.70
N ALA A 48 13.31 11.18 -1.59
CA ALA A 48 12.07 10.82 -2.27
C ALA A 48 11.42 9.63 -1.55
N ALA A 49 10.10 9.61 -1.51
CA ALA A 49 9.33 8.49 -1.01
C ALA A 49 8.19 8.17 -1.97
N TYR A 50 7.99 6.88 -2.21
CA TYR A 50 6.81 6.35 -2.88
C TYR A 50 6.03 5.53 -1.87
N THR A 51 4.76 5.84 -1.65
CA THR A 51 3.87 5.09 -0.78
C THR A 51 2.70 4.57 -1.57
N ASN A 52 2.36 3.31 -1.36
CA ASN A 52 1.17 2.70 -1.93
C ASN A 52 0.33 2.10 -0.82
N MET A 53 -0.96 2.42 -0.82
CA MET A 53 -1.97 1.83 0.06
C MET A 53 -2.91 0.99 -0.79
N MET A 54 -3.19 -0.22 -0.33
CA MET A 54 -4.12 -1.15 -0.95
C MET A 54 -5.13 -1.60 0.11
N THR A 55 -6.41 -1.53 -0.22
CA THR A 55 -7.47 -2.11 0.60
C THR A 55 -8.28 -3.09 -0.23
N TYR A 56 -8.70 -4.17 0.41
CA TYR A 56 -9.49 -5.21 -0.22
C TYR A 56 -10.56 -5.73 0.74
N GLU A 57 -11.80 -5.72 0.29
CA GLU A 57 -12.92 -6.35 1.00
C GLU A 57 -13.07 -7.81 0.55
N LEU A 58 -12.52 -8.73 1.35
CA LEU A 58 -12.62 -10.17 1.10
C LEU A 58 -14.06 -10.64 1.25
N ASN A 59 -14.75 -10.16 2.30
CA ASN A 59 -16.16 -10.36 2.59
C ASN A 59 -16.70 -9.09 3.29
N PRO A 60 -18.03 -8.91 3.39
CA PRO A 60 -18.64 -7.79 4.14
C PRO A 60 -18.14 -7.63 5.59
N ASN A 61 -17.63 -8.71 6.17
CA ASN A 61 -17.12 -8.78 7.53
C ASN A 61 -15.60 -9.00 7.61
N LEU A 62 -14.88 -9.05 6.49
CA LEU A 62 -13.44 -9.37 6.43
C LEU A 62 -12.72 -8.41 5.48
N HIS A 63 -11.88 -7.55 6.03
CA HIS A 63 -11.16 -6.53 5.28
C HIS A 63 -9.64 -6.70 5.43
N LEU A 64 -8.93 -6.59 4.33
CA LEU A 64 -7.47 -6.58 4.26
C LEU A 64 -7.01 -5.17 3.87
N GLY A 65 -6.18 -4.57 4.68
CA GLY A 65 -5.47 -3.33 4.37
C GLY A 65 -3.98 -3.59 4.33
N THR A 66 -3.30 -3.08 3.32
CA THR A 66 -1.83 -3.10 3.27
C THR A 66 -1.33 -1.76 2.79
N ASN A 67 -0.16 -1.34 3.25
CA ASN A 67 0.54 -0.25 2.61
C ASN A 67 2.04 -0.53 2.66
N PHE A 68 2.77 -0.01 1.68
CA PHE A 68 4.22 0.03 1.72
C PHE A 68 4.75 1.38 1.28
N SER A 69 5.92 1.74 1.79
CA SER A 69 6.65 2.95 1.43
C SER A 69 8.09 2.58 1.05
N LEU A 70 8.53 3.05 -0.11
CA LEU A 70 9.92 2.99 -0.55
C LEU A 70 10.52 4.39 -0.40
N ILE A 71 11.52 4.53 0.47
CA ILE A 71 12.17 5.81 0.77
C ILE A 71 13.58 5.77 0.21
N GLN A 72 13.88 6.64 -0.74
CA GLN A 72 15.16 6.75 -1.42
C GLN A 72 15.75 8.14 -1.22
N PRO A 73 16.91 8.25 -0.58
CA PRO A 73 17.74 9.46 -0.60
C PRO A 73 18.26 9.72 -2.03
N THR A 74 17.99 10.91 -2.59
CA THR A 74 18.24 11.26 -4.00
C THR A 74 19.27 12.38 -4.19
N GLY A 75 19.98 12.81 -3.13
CA GLY A 75 20.98 13.90 -3.17
C GLY A 75 22.41 13.48 -2.81
N MET A 76 23.40 14.31 -3.18
CA MET A 76 24.82 14.09 -2.88
C MET A 76 25.06 14.10 -1.36
N MET A 77 25.34 12.93 -0.81
CA MET A 77 25.82 12.78 0.56
C MET A 77 27.35 12.90 0.55
N GLY A 78 27.88 13.87 1.29
CA GLY A 78 29.34 14.03 1.45
C GLY A 78 30.02 12.77 2.02
N PRO A 79 31.37 12.66 1.93
CA PRO A 79 32.13 11.43 2.16
C PRO A 79 32.13 10.85 3.60
N GLY A 80 31.25 11.30 4.51
CA GLY A 80 31.16 10.82 5.91
C GLY A 80 29.87 10.07 6.26
N ASN A 81 29.03 9.76 5.28
CA ASN A 81 27.61 9.54 5.54
C ASN A 81 27.24 8.04 5.47
N TYR A 82 27.82 7.27 6.39
CA TYR A 82 27.70 5.81 6.51
C TYR A 82 26.34 5.40 7.12
N GLY A 83 25.26 5.43 6.33
CA GLY A 83 23.99 4.82 6.75
C GLY A 83 22.74 5.40 6.10
N LEU A 84 22.79 6.67 5.69
CA LEU A 84 21.68 7.35 5.03
C LEU A 84 21.64 7.13 3.50
N ASN A 85 22.49 6.27 2.94
CA ASN A 85 22.52 5.98 1.49
C ASN A 85 21.57 4.84 1.08
N LYS A 86 20.97 4.14 2.06
CA LYS A 86 20.22 2.92 1.79
C LYS A 86 18.75 3.23 1.60
N THR A 87 18.18 2.70 0.53
CA THR A 87 16.74 2.66 0.33
C THR A 87 16.09 1.96 1.50
N GLN A 88 15.07 2.59 2.10
CA GLN A 88 14.29 1.97 3.17
C GLN A 88 12.97 1.47 2.61
N PHE A 89 12.63 0.22 2.93
CA PHE A 89 11.34 -0.36 2.61
C PHE A 89 10.53 -0.52 3.88
N LEU A 90 9.44 0.23 3.98
CA LEU A 90 8.49 0.18 5.10
C LEU A 90 7.21 -0.49 4.63
N TYR A 91 6.60 -1.32 5.47
CA TYR A 91 5.31 -1.93 5.19
C TYR A 91 4.44 -2.01 6.45
N ASP A 92 3.14 -2.04 6.22
CA ASP A 92 2.09 -2.30 7.20
C ASP A 92 1.03 -3.19 6.53
N ALA A 93 0.53 -4.18 7.25
CA ALA A 93 -0.56 -5.03 6.84
C ALA A 93 -1.52 -5.20 8.02
N ASN A 94 -2.81 -5.02 7.76
CA ASN A 94 -3.88 -5.23 8.71
C ASN A 94 -4.95 -6.16 8.11
N LEU A 95 -5.44 -7.09 8.92
CA LEU A 95 -6.57 -7.94 8.60
C LEU A 95 -7.60 -7.77 9.70
N GLN A 96 -8.81 -7.35 9.34
CA GLN A 96 -9.90 -7.07 10.27
C GLN A 96 -11.06 -8.01 9.98
N TYR A 97 -11.49 -8.75 11.00
CA TYR A 97 -12.61 -9.67 10.91
C TYR A 97 -13.66 -9.35 11.98
N ARG A 98 -14.91 -9.16 11.56
CA ARG A 98 -16.05 -8.86 12.44
C ARG A 98 -17.06 -10.01 12.39
N PRO A 99 -16.92 -11.07 13.19
CA PRO A 99 -17.85 -12.19 13.16
C PRO A 99 -19.26 -11.81 13.64
N SER A 100 -19.38 -10.79 14.50
CA SER A 100 -20.67 -10.25 14.99
C SER A 100 -20.57 -8.74 15.21
N GLU A 101 -21.69 -8.06 15.39
CA GLU A 101 -21.73 -6.59 15.53
C GLU A 101 -20.84 -6.08 16.68
N ASN A 102 -20.64 -6.89 17.71
CA ASN A 102 -19.94 -6.53 18.95
C ASN A 102 -18.53 -7.15 19.06
N THR A 103 -18.07 -7.89 18.05
CA THR A 103 -16.77 -8.58 18.08
C THR A 103 -15.90 -8.15 16.92
N LEU A 104 -14.70 -7.67 17.21
CA LEU A 104 -13.70 -7.32 16.21
C LEU A 104 -12.39 -8.04 16.51
N ILE A 105 -11.84 -8.72 15.51
CA ILE A 105 -10.54 -9.40 15.56
C ILE A 105 -9.63 -8.71 14.54
N GLU A 106 -8.49 -8.18 15.00
CA GLU A 106 -7.53 -7.48 14.16
C GLU A 106 -6.14 -8.10 14.25
N PHE A 107 -5.56 -8.43 13.10
CA PHE A 107 -4.16 -8.84 12.98
C PHE A 107 -3.38 -7.72 12.30
N ASN A 108 -2.30 -7.28 12.91
CA ASN A 108 -1.48 -6.18 12.42
C ASN A 108 -0.01 -6.61 12.33
N MET A 109 0.64 -6.31 11.21
CA MET A 109 2.05 -6.59 10.98
C MET A 109 2.71 -5.37 10.34
N SER A 110 3.78 -4.85 10.92
CA SER A 110 4.53 -3.72 10.34
C SER A 110 6.01 -3.80 10.70
N ASN A 111 6.87 -3.28 9.83
CA ASN A 111 8.29 -3.09 10.10
C ASN A 111 8.66 -1.62 10.36
N ARG A 112 7.66 -0.74 10.52
CA ARG A 112 7.88 0.68 10.78
C ARG A 112 8.49 0.92 12.17
N PRO A 113 9.49 1.82 12.28
CA PRO A 113 10.15 2.08 13.55
C PRO A 113 9.15 2.59 14.63
N TYR A 114 9.30 2.04 15.84
CA TYR A 114 8.35 2.16 16.95
C TYR A 114 8.03 3.61 17.38
N TYR A 115 8.95 4.55 17.17
CA TYR A 115 8.77 5.96 17.57
C TYR A 115 7.59 6.65 16.87
N ASN A 116 7.11 6.13 15.72
CA ASN A 116 5.96 6.66 15.00
C ASN A 116 4.61 6.02 15.40
N ARG A 117 4.55 5.13 16.40
CA ARG A 117 3.30 4.47 16.79
C ARG A 117 2.34 5.35 17.59
N TYR A 118 2.85 6.33 18.35
CA TYR A 118 2.02 7.19 19.21
C TYR A 118 1.34 8.34 18.45
N ASN A 119 1.89 8.76 17.31
CA ASN A 119 1.22 9.66 16.38
C ASN A 119 0.34 8.90 15.37
N ARG A 120 -0.21 7.75 15.78
CA ARG A 120 -1.47 7.26 15.23
C ARG A 120 -2.59 8.17 15.75
N HIS A 121 -2.64 9.42 15.26
CA HIS A 121 -3.96 9.84 14.81
C HIS A 121 -4.37 8.75 13.84
N ARG A 122 -5.59 8.24 13.99
CA ARG A 122 -6.21 7.30 13.07
C ARG A 122 -6.46 7.98 11.70
N LEU A 123 -5.43 8.62 11.16
CA LEU A 123 -5.24 8.96 9.77
C LEU A 123 -5.04 7.58 9.12
N GLU A 124 -5.88 7.13 8.22
CA GLU A 124 -6.59 7.91 7.23
C GLU A 124 -7.64 6.95 6.67
N TYR A 125 -8.92 7.34 6.74
CA TYR A 125 -10.01 6.73 5.97
C TYR A 125 -9.91 5.21 5.75
N HIS A 126 -10.24 4.40 6.77
CA HIS A 126 -10.72 3.05 6.49
C HIS A 126 -12.19 3.21 6.04
N PRO A 127 -12.52 3.07 4.74
CA PRO A 127 -13.90 3.25 4.26
C PRO A 127 -14.89 2.32 5.00
N PHE A 128 -14.40 1.16 5.45
CA PHE A 128 -15.19 0.15 6.14
C PHE A 128 -15.52 0.49 7.60
N TYR A 129 -14.77 1.40 8.24
CA TYR A 129 -15.11 1.86 9.59
C TYR A 129 -16.25 2.86 9.60
N ASN A 130 -16.49 3.60 8.52
CA ASN A 130 -17.46 4.70 8.51
C ASN A 130 -18.78 4.32 7.82
N ASN A 131 -18.72 3.52 6.75
CA ASN A 131 -19.93 3.20 5.96
C ASN A 131 -20.96 2.38 6.76
N TYR A 132 -20.52 1.42 7.58
CA TYR A 132 -21.46 0.58 8.34
C TYR A 132 -22.22 1.30 9.46
N TYR A 133 -21.66 2.34 10.07
CA TYR A 133 -22.35 3.12 11.11
C TYR A 133 -23.26 4.21 10.52
N MET A 134 -23.01 4.64 9.28
CA MET A 134 -23.84 5.62 8.58
C MET A 134 -25.05 4.96 7.88
N GLU A 135 -24.94 3.71 7.45
CA GLU A 135 -26.01 3.00 6.71
C GLU A 135 -27.14 2.46 7.61
N ARG A 136 -27.00 2.50 8.94
CA ARG A 136 -28.00 1.96 9.90
C ARG A 136 -28.66 2.98 10.83
N ASN A 137 -28.43 4.27 10.64
CA ASN A 137 -29.21 5.31 11.32
C ASN A 137 -30.31 5.81 10.37
N PRO A 138 -31.59 5.46 10.59
CA PRO A 138 -32.73 6.15 9.98
C PRO A 138 -32.87 7.60 10.48
#